data_AF-A0A821RZ31-F1
#
_entry.id   AF-A0A821RZ31-F1
#
_cell.length_a   1.000
_cell.length_b   1.000
_cell.length_c   1.000
_cell.angle_alpha   90.00
_cell.angle_beta   90.00
_cell.angle_gamma   90.00
#
_symmetry.space_group_name_H-M   'P 1'
#
loop_
_entity.id
_entity.type
_entity.pdbx_description
1 polymer ?
#
loop_
_entity_poly.entity_id
_entity_poly.type
_entity_poly.pdbx_seq_one_letter_code
_entity_poly.pdbx_strand_id
1 'polypeptide(L)'
;MSILLSDDEDDTSESWIRKEMNKDYVYDYHETFLRMLNTVDMPKSHWLLKSPFHIFSFDKLLEHYPNALLIIPHRGIDEVLPSMCSLLLTAADLYFDKTNSISRDRIIKRCCQFVDTEIECMMKFRKSKNGILAQLKKHIFDITFENLMKDPIGVVHQIYDYFNLHWSNEMEMAMRD
;
A
#
# COMPACT_ATOMS: atom_id res chain seq x y z
N MET A 1 27.93 -5.04 -1.69
CA MET A 1 26.79 -5.32 -0.77
C MET A 1 26.78 -4.29 0.37
N SER A 2 26.83 -2.99 0.02
CA SER A 2 27.14 -1.88 0.96
C SER A 2 26.11 -0.74 0.93
N ILE A 3 25.11 -0.78 0.03
CA ILE A 3 24.13 0.30 -0.14
C ILE A 3 22.96 0.16 0.85
N LEU A 4 22.67 -1.05 1.32
CA LEU A 4 21.58 -1.29 2.27
C LEU A 4 21.92 -0.84 3.70
N LEU A 5 23.20 -0.59 4.03
CA LEU A 5 23.65 -0.23 5.38
C LEU A 5 24.68 0.91 5.36
N SER A 6 24.65 1.81 4.37
CA SER A 6 25.51 3.01 4.40
C SER A 6 25.24 3.82 5.67
N ASP A 7 26.30 4.41 6.21
CA ASP A 7 26.22 5.32 7.35
C ASP A 7 25.63 6.69 6.96
N ASP A 8 25.66 7.03 5.66
CA ASP A 8 24.92 8.16 5.10
C ASP A 8 23.44 7.78 4.93
N GLU A 9 22.60 8.30 5.82
CA GLU A 9 21.14 8.07 5.81
C GLU A 9 20.45 8.62 4.55
N ASP A 10 21.06 9.62 3.89
CA ASP A 10 20.47 10.35 2.76
C ASP A 10 20.69 9.71 1.38
N ASP A 11 21.57 8.72 1.25
CA ASP A 11 21.95 8.08 -0.04
C ASP A 11 21.69 6.56 -0.05
N THR A 12 20.54 6.16 0.49
CA THR A 12 20.07 4.77 0.44
C THR A 12 18.92 4.62 -0.54
N SER A 13 18.70 3.39 -1.02
CA SER A 13 17.53 3.09 -1.85
C SER A 13 16.21 3.35 -1.11
N GLU A 14 16.20 3.21 0.21
CA GLU A 14 15.03 3.49 1.05
C GLU A 14 14.74 4.99 1.15
N SER A 15 15.76 5.82 1.37
CA SER A 15 15.59 7.27 1.37
C SER A 15 15.13 7.77 -0.01
N TRP A 16 15.62 7.18 -1.10
CA TRP A 16 15.15 7.49 -2.46
C TRP A 16 13.66 7.18 -2.68
N ILE A 17 13.16 6.04 -2.19
CA ILE A 17 11.73 5.68 -2.31
C ILE A 17 10.84 6.66 -1.54
N ARG A 18 11.29 7.12 -0.36
CA ARG A 18 10.52 8.04 0.49
C ARG A 18 10.55 9.48 0.01
N LYS A 19 11.62 9.90 -0.68
CA LYS A 19 11.72 11.26 -1.21
C LYS A 19 10.52 11.62 -2.09
N GLU A 20 10.07 12.85 -1.92
CA GLU A 20 9.01 13.44 -2.74
C GLU A 20 9.62 13.77 -4.11
N MET A 21 9.39 12.89 -5.07
CA MET A 21 9.92 12.96 -6.43
C MET A 21 8.82 12.54 -7.41
N ASN A 22 8.96 12.93 -8.68
CA ASN A 22 8.04 12.45 -9.71
C ASN A 22 8.23 10.94 -9.93
N LYS A 23 7.21 10.15 -9.57
CA LYS A 23 7.21 8.68 -9.65
C LYS A 23 6.34 8.15 -10.80
N ASP A 24 6.04 8.98 -11.80
CA ASP A 24 5.24 8.64 -12.99
C ASP A 24 5.66 7.33 -13.65
N TYR A 25 6.98 7.16 -13.84
CA TYR A 25 7.57 5.99 -14.49
C TYR A 25 7.20 4.65 -13.82
N VAL A 26 6.85 4.66 -12.52
CA VAL A 26 6.39 3.47 -11.80
C VAL A 26 5.03 3.03 -12.37
N TYR A 27 4.13 3.98 -12.61
CA TYR A 27 2.80 3.70 -13.13
C TYR A 27 2.77 3.52 -14.64
N ASP A 28 3.66 4.16 -15.40
CA ASP A 28 3.90 3.83 -16.81
C ASP A 28 4.22 2.34 -17.00
N TYR A 29 5.17 1.84 -16.20
CA TYR A 29 5.55 0.43 -16.23
C TYR A 29 4.41 -0.47 -15.74
N HIS A 30 3.75 -0.08 -14.64
CA HIS A 30 2.64 -0.82 -14.07
C HIS A 30 1.48 -0.97 -15.06
N GLU A 31 1.10 0.07 -15.80
CA GLU A 31 0.11 0.01 -16.88
C GLU A 31 0.52 -0.95 -17.99
N THR A 32 1.78 -0.87 -18.43
CA THR A 32 2.32 -1.73 -19.47
C THR A 32 2.26 -3.19 -19.03
N PHE A 33 2.62 -3.46 -17.77
CA PHE A 33 2.58 -4.79 -17.18
C PHE A 33 1.15 -5.34 -17.08
N LEU A 34 0.19 -4.56 -16.58
CA LEU A 34 -1.21 -4.98 -16.53
C LEU A 34 -1.82 -5.17 -17.92
N ARG A 35 -1.45 -4.34 -18.89
CA ARG A 35 -1.88 -4.49 -20.28
C ARG A 35 -1.36 -5.80 -20.88
N MET A 36 -0.13 -6.18 -20.57
CA MET A 36 0.43 -7.47 -20.97
C MET A 36 -0.30 -8.63 -20.29
N LEU A 37 -0.59 -8.55 -18.98
CA LEU A 37 -1.35 -9.61 -18.31
C LEU A 37 -2.77 -9.74 -18.88
N ASN A 38 -3.42 -8.62 -19.21
CA ASN A 38 -4.73 -8.60 -19.85
C ASN A 38 -4.77 -9.32 -21.20
N THR A 39 -3.66 -9.49 -21.92
CA THR A 39 -3.67 -10.23 -23.19
C THR A 39 -3.68 -11.74 -22.99
N VAL A 40 -3.30 -12.22 -21.80
CA VAL A 40 -3.16 -13.65 -21.49
C VAL A 40 -4.27 -14.11 -20.54
N ASP A 41 -4.56 -13.34 -19.49
CA ASP A 41 -5.52 -13.69 -18.44
C ASP A 41 -6.22 -12.42 -17.92
N MET A 42 -7.21 -11.96 -18.68
CA MET A 42 -8.03 -10.81 -18.30
C MET A 42 -9.05 -11.20 -17.22
N PRO A 43 -9.14 -10.48 -16.09
CA PRO A 43 -10.16 -10.75 -15.09
C PRO A 43 -11.56 -10.50 -15.67
N LYS A 44 -12.53 -11.34 -15.28
CA LYS A 44 -13.91 -11.26 -15.76
C LYS A 44 -14.63 -9.97 -15.36
N SER A 45 -14.25 -9.38 -14.22
CA SER A 45 -14.89 -8.19 -13.65
C SER A 45 -13.94 -6.99 -13.66
N HIS A 46 -12.88 -7.05 -12.86
CA HIS A 46 -11.92 -5.96 -12.66
C HIS A 46 -10.59 -6.49 -12.10
N TRP A 47 -9.54 -5.68 -12.22
CA TRP A 47 -8.28 -5.93 -11.53
C TRP A 47 -8.42 -5.58 -10.04
N LEU A 48 -7.98 -6.50 -9.18
CA LEU A 48 -7.79 -6.25 -7.75
C LEU A 48 -6.29 -6.22 -7.46
N LEU A 49 -5.80 -5.08 -6.99
CA LEU A 49 -4.37 -4.81 -6.80
C LEU A 49 -4.12 -4.36 -5.37
N LYS A 50 -2.96 -4.71 -4.81
CA LYS A 50 -2.55 -4.27 -3.49
C LYS A 50 -1.05 -4.07 -3.41
N SER A 51 -0.64 -2.85 -3.08
CA SER A 51 0.72 -2.53 -2.68
C SER A 51 0.70 -1.46 -1.59
N PRO A 52 1.44 -1.65 -0.47
CA PRO A 52 1.58 -0.58 0.52
C PRO A 52 2.27 0.66 -0.08
N PHE A 53 3.11 0.47 -1.11
CA PHE A 53 3.88 1.56 -1.72
C PHE A 53 3.05 2.57 -2.53
N HIS A 54 1.77 2.29 -2.84
CA HIS A 54 0.91 3.26 -3.52
C HIS A 54 0.74 4.56 -2.72
N ILE A 55 0.86 4.49 -1.39
CA ILE A 55 0.73 5.63 -0.48
C ILE A 55 1.71 6.76 -0.79
N PHE A 56 2.89 6.44 -1.34
CA PHE A 56 3.91 7.42 -1.67
C PHE A 56 3.67 8.18 -2.97
N SER A 57 2.64 7.82 -3.74
CA SER A 57 2.38 8.36 -5.09
C SER A 57 0.92 8.18 -5.53
N PHE A 58 -0.04 8.40 -4.64
CA PHE A 58 -1.47 8.28 -4.98
C PHE A 58 -1.92 9.25 -6.06
N ASP A 59 -1.34 10.45 -6.11
CA ASP A 59 -1.57 11.41 -7.18
C ASP A 59 -1.25 10.81 -8.55
N LYS A 60 -0.08 10.18 -8.67
CA LYS A 60 0.35 9.51 -9.90
C LYS A 60 -0.50 8.29 -10.22
N LEU A 61 -0.88 7.51 -9.20
CA LEU A 61 -1.82 6.40 -9.39
C LEU A 61 -3.11 6.89 -10.05
N LEU A 62 -3.68 7.99 -9.55
CA LEU A 62 -4.96 8.52 -10.02
C LEU A 62 -4.87 9.26 -11.36
N GLU A 63 -3.70 9.83 -11.70
CA GLU A 63 -3.43 10.36 -13.04
C GLU A 63 -3.47 9.24 -14.10
N HIS A 64 -2.87 8.10 -13.80
CA HIS A 64 -2.84 6.91 -14.66
C HIS A 64 -4.17 6.12 -14.64
N TYR A 65 -4.80 6.01 -13.48
CA TYR A 65 -6.04 5.28 -13.27
C TYR A 65 -7.13 6.21 -12.71
N PRO A 66 -7.71 7.10 -13.53
CA PRO A 66 -8.70 8.08 -13.07
C PRO A 66 -9.99 7.43 -12.54
N ASN A 67 -10.27 6.19 -12.94
CA ASN A 67 -11.43 5.42 -12.48
C ASN A 67 -11.08 4.40 -11.39
N ALA A 68 -9.88 4.46 -10.80
CA ALA A 68 -9.51 3.57 -9.71
C ALA A 68 -10.45 3.72 -8.52
N LEU A 69 -10.78 2.58 -7.91
CA LEU A 69 -11.51 2.48 -6.64
C LEU A 69 -10.49 2.17 -5.55
N LEU A 70 -10.34 3.07 -4.58
CA LEU A 70 -9.35 2.97 -3.52
C LEU A 70 -9.99 2.41 -2.26
N ILE A 71 -9.44 1.30 -1.76
CA ILE A 71 -9.78 0.74 -0.45
C ILE A 71 -8.57 0.98 0.45
N ILE A 72 -8.77 1.75 1.52
CA ILE A 72 -7.69 2.15 2.43
C ILE A 72 -7.91 1.49 3.79
N PRO A 73 -7.11 0.46 4.13
CA PRO A 73 -7.16 -0.16 5.45
C PRO A 73 -6.47 0.72 6.50
N HIS A 74 -7.05 0.74 7.69
CA HIS A 74 -6.57 1.42 8.89
C HIS A 74 -6.34 0.41 10.00
N ARG A 75 -5.25 0.58 10.74
CA ARG A 75 -4.91 -0.20 11.93
C ARG A 75 -4.18 0.69 12.92
N GLY A 76 -4.34 0.44 14.22
CA GLY A 76 -3.65 1.16 15.29
C GLY A 76 -2.13 1.18 15.08
N ILE A 77 -1.52 2.35 15.23
CA ILE A 77 -0.07 2.53 14.99
C ILE A 77 0.79 1.76 16.01
N ASP A 78 0.25 1.61 17.22
CA ASP A 78 0.76 0.82 18.32
C ASP A 78 0.84 -0.67 18.00
N GLU A 79 0.03 -1.15 17.04
CA GLU A 79 0.12 -2.52 16.53
C GLU A 79 0.94 -2.62 15.24
N VAL A 80 0.80 -1.64 14.32
CA VAL A 80 1.46 -1.64 13.02
C VAL A 80 2.97 -1.56 13.17
N LEU A 81 3.47 -0.62 13.97
CA LEU A 81 4.91 -0.37 14.08
C LEU A 81 5.68 -1.58 14.65
N PRO A 82 5.27 -2.19 15.79
CA PRO A 82 5.93 -3.41 16.27
C PRO A 82 5.82 -4.58 15.30
N SER A 83 4.67 -4.73 14.62
CA SER A 83 4.46 -5.77 13.61
C SER A 83 5.42 -5.62 12.43
N MET A 84 5.60 -4.40 11.93
CA MET A 84 6.50 -4.10 10.81
C MET A 84 7.97 -4.29 11.22
N CYS A 85 8.37 -3.82 12.40
CA CYS A 85 9.69 -4.08 12.97
C CYS A 85 9.97 -5.58 13.07
N SER A 86 9.03 -6.36 13.60
CA SER A 86 9.18 -7.82 13.73
C SER A 86 9.36 -8.49 12.37
N LEU A 87 8.57 -8.09 11.36
CA LEU A 87 8.68 -8.61 10.00
C LEU A 87 10.05 -8.27 9.38
N LEU A 88 10.48 -7.02 9.46
CA LEU A 88 11.75 -6.56 8.89
C LEU A 88 12.96 -7.20 9.58
N LEU A 89 12.93 -7.35 10.90
CA LEU A 89 13.99 -8.04 11.64
C LEU A 89 14.05 -9.53 11.29
N THR A 90 12.89 -10.17 11.13
CA THR A 90 12.82 -11.59 10.70
C THR A 90 13.35 -11.77 9.28
N ALA A 91 13.05 -10.85 8.37
CA ALA A 91 13.61 -10.85 7.03
C ALA A 91 15.13 -10.59 7.05
N ALA A 92 15.59 -9.66 7.89
CA ALA A 92 17.00 -9.34 8.04
C ALA A 92 17.81 -10.52 8.60
N ASP A 93 17.22 -11.30 9.50
CA ASP A 93 17.83 -12.52 10.06
C ASP A 93 18.19 -13.57 8.99
N LEU A 94 17.64 -13.49 7.78
CA LEU A 94 18.02 -14.35 6.65
C LEU A 94 19.33 -13.92 5.97
N TYR A 95 19.70 -12.65 6.11
CA TYR A 95 20.81 -12.02 5.36
C TYR A 95 21.89 -11.40 6.25
N PHE A 96 21.61 -11.16 7.53
CA PHE A 96 22.49 -10.48 8.48
C PHE A 96 22.63 -11.26 9.79
N ASP A 97 23.74 -11.02 10.49
CA ASP A 97 24.00 -11.61 11.80
C ASP A 97 23.04 -11.07 12.87
N LYS A 98 22.34 -11.99 13.54
CA LYS A 98 21.36 -11.69 14.59
C LYS A 98 21.97 -11.02 15.82
N THR A 99 23.27 -11.22 16.06
CA THR A 99 23.97 -10.70 17.24
C THR A 99 24.40 -9.24 17.08
N ASN A 100 24.33 -8.68 15.88
CA ASN A 100 24.72 -7.31 15.61
C ASN A 100 23.62 -6.32 16.00
N SER A 101 23.65 -5.84 17.25
CA SER A 101 22.68 -4.89 17.80
C SER A 101 22.59 -3.58 17.00
N ILE A 102 23.72 -3.06 16.50
CA ILE A 102 23.77 -1.83 15.70
C ILE A 102 22.93 -1.98 14.43
N SER A 103 23.02 -3.12 13.74
CA SER A 103 22.22 -3.38 12.54
C SER A 103 20.72 -3.47 12.84
N ARG A 104 20.35 -4.05 13.99
CA ARG A 104 18.94 -4.18 14.41
C ARG A 104 18.33 -2.85 14.80
N ASP A 105 19.06 -2.02 15.55
CA ASP A 105 18.63 -0.67 15.91
C ASP A 105 18.43 0.20 14.67
N ARG A 106 19.30 0.07 13.66
CA ARG A 106 19.15 0.73 12.36
C ARG A 106 17.87 0.30 11.63
N ILE A 107 17.56 -0.99 11.61
CA ILE A 107 16.32 -1.51 10.99
C ILE A 107 15.08 -0.93 11.67
N ILE A 108 15.07 -0.91 13.01
CA ILE A 108 13.96 -0.35 13.80
C ILE A 108 13.82 1.14 13.51
N LYS A 109 14.92 1.91 13.55
CA LYS A 109 14.91 3.35 13.24
C LYS A 109 14.31 3.62 11.86
N ARG A 110 14.73 2.87 10.84
CA ARG A 110 14.19 3.01 9.47
C ARG A 110 12.73 2.62 9.38
N CYS A 111 12.30 1.59 10.11
CA CYS A 111 10.90 1.22 10.19
C CYS A 111 10.04 2.39 10.69
N CYS A 112 10.46 3.06 11.78
CA CYS A 112 9.77 4.25 12.29
C CYS A 112 9.72 5.35 11.23
N GLN A 113 10.86 5.67 10.60
CA GLN A 113 10.93 6.71 9.57
C GLN A 113 10.03 6.41 8.36
N PHE A 114 9.93 5.15 7.95
CA PHE A 114 9.09 4.72 6.86
C PHE A 114 7.61 4.93 7.20
N VAL A 115 7.18 4.45 8.37
CA VAL A 115 5.82 4.60 8.87
C VAL A 115 5.43 6.07 9.05
N ASP A 116 6.33 6.89 9.60
CA ASP A 116 6.11 8.34 9.72
C ASP A 116 5.87 8.97 8.35
N THR A 117 6.67 8.60 7.35
CA THR A 117 6.51 9.11 5.98
C THR A 117 5.20 8.64 5.35
N GLU A 118 4.78 7.39 5.55
CA GLU A 118 3.49 6.87 5.09
C GLU A 118 2.32 7.67 5.67
N ILE A 119 2.35 7.97 6.97
CA ILE A 119 1.34 8.79 7.64
C ILE A 119 1.30 10.19 7.04
N GLU A 120 2.46 10.84 6.86
CA GLU A 120 2.55 12.16 6.27
C GLU A 120 1.99 12.18 4.84
N CYS A 121 2.36 11.21 4.00
CA CYS A 121 1.85 11.05 2.65
C CYS A 121 0.32 10.88 2.63
N MET A 122 -0.24 10.02 3.49
CA MET A 122 -1.69 9.84 3.59
C MET A 122 -2.38 11.13 4.05
N MET A 123 -1.84 11.83 5.04
CA MET A 123 -2.40 13.09 5.53
C MET A 123 -2.37 14.17 4.44
N LYS A 124 -1.26 14.29 3.70
CA LYS A 124 -1.14 15.19 2.55
C LYS A 124 -2.16 14.83 1.47
N PHE A 125 -2.27 13.55 1.10
CA PHE A 125 -3.24 13.06 0.13
C PHE A 125 -4.67 13.43 0.54
N ARG A 126 -5.08 13.18 1.80
CA ARG A 126 -6.43 13.49 2.30
C ARG A 126 -6.73 14.98 2.40
N LYS A 127 -5.72 15.82 2.65
CA LYS A 127 -5.85 17.29 2.71
C LYS A 127 -5.77 17.96 1.35
N SER A 128 -5.27 17.25 0.33
CA SER A 128 -5.10 17.77 -1.02
C SER A 128 -6.42 18.28 -1.59
N LYS A 129 -6.40 19.53 -2.04
CA LYS A 129 -7.53 20.16 -2.76
C LYS A 129 -7.38 20.04 -4.26
N ASN A 130 -6.39 19.28 -4.73
CA ASN A 130 -6.15 19.07 -6.16
C ASN A 130 -7.45 18.47 -6.74
N GLY A 131 -7.93 19.03 -7.86
CA GLY A 131 -9.28 18.76 -8.38
C GLY A 131 -9.62 17.28 -8.56
N ILE A 132 -8.59 16.44 -8.75
CA ILE A 132 -8.66 14.97 -8.81
C ILE A 132 -9.31 14.39 -7.54
N LEU A 133 -8.83 14.70 -6.33
CA LEU A 133 -9.40 14.13 -5.10
C LEU A 133 -10.83 14.63 -4.83
N ALA A 134 -11.10 15.90 -5.14
CA ALA A 134 -12.42 16.50 -4.98
C ALA A 134 -13.48 15.85 -5.90
N GLN A 135 -13.06 15.40 -7.09
CA GLN A 135 -13.90 14.64 -8.03
C GLN A 135 -14.07 13.16 -7.61
N LEU A 136 -13.12 12.63 -6.83
CA LEU A 136 -13.01 11.21 -6.47
C LEU A 136 -13.45 10.87 -5.04
N LYS A 137 -14.12 11.78 -4.31
CA LYS A 137 -14.59 11.46 -2.93
C LYS A 137 -15.45 10.20 -2.85
N LYS A 138 -16.14 9.83 -3.94
CA LYS A 138 -16.94 8.59 -4.04
C LYS A 138 -16.11 7.35 -4.40
N HIS A 139 -14.80 7.50 -4.63
CA HIS A 139 -13.89 6.43 -5.06
C HIS A 139 -12.94 5.98 -3.94
N ILE A 140 -13.13 6.44 -2.70
CA ILE A 140 -12.33 6.02 -1.54
C ILE A 140 -13.24 5.38 -0.50
N PHE A 141 -12.89 4.17 -0.06
CA PHE A 141 -13.55 3.45 1.01
C PHE A 141 -12.55 3.10 2.12
N ASP A 142 -12.85 3.53 3.34
CA ASP A 142 -11.99 3.34 4.50
C ASP A 142 -12.45 2.11 5.30
N ILE A 143 -11.54 1.17 5.57
CA ILE A 143 -11.82 -0.02 6.38
C ILE A 143 -10.92 -0.05 7.61
N THR A 144 -11.45 -0.43 8.76
CA THR A 144 -10.61 -0.68 9.94
C THR A 144 -10.29 -2.17 10.04
N PHE A 145 -9.11 -2.48 10.56
CA PHE A 145 -8.66 -3.85 10.78
C PHE A 145 -9.64 -4.62 11.69
N GLU A 146 -10.18 -3.97 12.72
CA GLU A 146 -11.11 -4.59 13.67
C GLU A 146 -12.42 -5.00 12.98
N ASN A 147 -12.97 -4.13 12.13
CA ASN A 147 -14.18 -4.44 11.36
C ASN A 147 -13.94 -5.57 10.37
N LEU A 148 -12.81 -5.51 9.65
CA LEU A 148 -12.43 -6.56 8.70
C LEU A 148 -12.26 -7.92 9.38
N MET A 149 -11.61 -7.97 10.55
CA MET A 149 -11.41 -9.21 11.29
C MET A 149 -12.71 -9.77 11.88
N LYS A 150 -13.66 -8.91 12.22
CA LYS A 150 -14.94 -9.31 12.82
C LYS A 150 -15.89 -9.92 11.80
N ASP A 151 -15.99 -9.33 10.61
CA ASP A 151 -16.89 -9.80 9.55
C ASP A 151 -16.29 -9.50 8.16
N PRO A 152 -15.35 -10.33 7.68
CA PRO A 152 -14.67 -10.08 6.41
C PRO A 152 -15.63 -10.00 5.24
N ILE A 153 -16.61 -10.90 5.17
CA ILE A 153 -17.55 -10.98 4.04
C ILE A 153 -18.52 -9.80 4.09
N GLY A 154 -19.01 -9.41 5.27
CA GLY A 154 -19.81 -8.20 5.43
C GLY A 154 -19.06 -6.94 5.01
N VAL A 155 -17.75 -6.85 5.28
CA VAL A 155 -16.92 -5.72 4.81
C VAL A 155 -16.79 -5.73 3.28
N VAL A 156 -16.59 -6.89 2.64
CA VAL A 156 -16.55 -6.96 1.17
C VAL A 156 -17.90 -6.56 0.56
N HIS A 157 -19.02 -6.97 1.17
CA HIS A 157 -20.35 -6.55 0.73
C HIS A 157 -20.52 -5.03 0.80
N GLN A 158 -20.09 -4.40 1.90
CA GLN A 158 -20.13 -2.94 2.05
C GLN A 158 -19.26 -2.23 1.00
N ILE A 159 -18.09 -2.79 0.65
CA ILE A 159 -17.23 -2.26 -0.40
C ILE A 159 -17.96 -2.29 -1.76
N TYR A 160 -18.58 -3.43 -2.09
CA TYR A 160 -19.30 -3.59 -3.35
C TYR A 160 -20.50 -2.66 -3.45
N ASP A 161 -21.29 -2.56 -2.38
CA ASP A 161 -22.41 -1.62 -2.31
C ASP A 161 -21.96 -0.17 -2.46
N TYR A 162 -20.89 0.24 -1.77
CA TYR A 162 -20.38 1.60 -1.80
C TYR A 162 -19.93 2.02 -3.20
N PHE A 163 -19.26 1.11 -3.92
CA PHE A 163 -18.81 1.36 -5.29
C PHE A 163 -19.85 0.98 -6.36
N ASN A 164 -21.04 0.54 -5.95
CA ASN A 164 -22.11 0.09 -6.84
C ASN A 164 -21.65 -1.01 -7.82
N LEU A 165 -20.90 -1.99 -7.30
CA LEU A 165 -20.44 -3.17 -8.00
C LEU A 165 -21.46 -4.30 -7.86
N HIS A 166 -21.53 -5.18 -8.86
CA HIS A 166 -22.43 -6.33 -8.82
C HIS A 166 -21.96 -7.38 -7.81
N TRP A 167 -22.81 -7.72 -6.84
CA TRP A 167 -22.63 -8.84 -5.92
C TRP A 167 -23.26 -10.12 -6.49
N SER A 168 -22.50 -11.21 -6.56
CA SER A 168 -22.98 -12.51 -7.04
C SER A 168 -22.84 -13.58 -5.94
N ASN A 169 -23.79 -14.53 -5.93
CA ASN A 169 -23.78 -15.63 -4.95
C ASN A 169 -22.56 -16.53 -5.15
N GLU A 170 -22.13 -16.74 -6.39
CA GLU A 170 -20.97 -17.55 -6.73
C GLU A 170 -19.68 -16.95 -6.15
N MET A 171 -19.53 -15.62 -6.21
CA MET A 171 -18.41 -14.92 -5.62
C MET A 171 -18.41 -15.04 -4.10
N GLU A 172 -19.58 -14.88 -3.45
CA GLU A 172 -19.68 -15.03 -2.01
C GLU A 172 -19.32 -16.45 -1.56
N MET A 173 -19.83 -17.47 -2.27
CA MET A 173 -19.47 -18.87 -1.99
C MET A 173 -17.96 -19.09 -2.10
N ALA A 174 -17.33 -18.58 -3.17
CA ALA A 174 -15.89 -18.71 -3.38
C ALA A 174 -15.03 -18.01 -2.30
N MET A 175 -15.56 -17.00 -1.59
CA MET A 175 -14.88 -16.38 -0.45
C MET A 175 -15.06 -17.12 0.87
N ARG A 176 -16.08 -17.99 0.96
CA ARG A 176 -16.39 -18.77 2.17
C ARG A 176 -15.69 -20.13 2.20
N ASP A 177 -15.37 -20.65 1.03
CA ASP A 177 -14.60 -21.89 0.83
C ASP A 177 -13.12 -21.71 1.24
#